data_AF-A0A268THK1-F1
#
_entry.id   AF-A0A268THK1-F1
#
_cell.length_a   1.000
_cell.length_b   1.000
_cell.length_c   1.000
_cell.angle_alpha   90.00
_cell.angle_beta   90.00
_cell.angle_gamma   90.00
#
_symmetry.space_group_name_H-M   'P 1'
#
loop_
_entity.id
_entity.type
_entity.pdbx_description
1 polymer ?
#
loop_
_entity_poly.entity_id
_entity_poly.type
_entity_poly.pdbx_seq_one_letter_code
_entity_poly.pdbx_strand_id
1 'polypeptide(L)'
;MTITVNPYLMFLVFVVFIITLYLLNIWLYKPIISFMDNRNASIDHDMQSIQNNTQETLEIDKEIKQILENARLESAQIVEQATSEAKIAYEAKIMKKKNESAVKFEEFLSKLQIQRNDLKGQLLEKMPDFQESLKLKISQI
;
A
#
# COMPACT_ATOMS: atom_id res chain seq x y z
N MET A 1 -91.24 21.06 -39.06
CA MET A 1 -90.87 19.69 -38.64
C MET A 1 -90.99 19.61 -37.12
N THR A 2 -92.06 19.02 -36.61
CA THR A 2 -92.22 18.78 -35.17
C THR A 2 -91.36 17.58 -34.80
N ILE A 3 -90.32 17.79 -34.00
CA ILE A 3 -89.50 16.71 -33.46
C ILE A 3 -90.37 15.96 -32.46
N THR A 4 -90.98 14.86 -32.90
CA THR A 4 -91.64 13.92 -32.00
C THR A 4 -90.56 13.18 -31.22
N VAL A 5 -90.38 13.55 -29.95
CA VAL A 5 -89.45 12.87 -29.05
C VAL A 5 -89.95 11.44 -28.89
N ASN A 6 -89.15 10.47 -29.36
CA ASN A 6 -89.43 9.05 -29.16
C ASN A 6 -88.64 8.56 -27.93
N PRO A 7 -89.30 8.30 -26.79
CA PRO A 7 -88.64 7.89 -25.56
C PRO A 7 -87.86 6.59 -25.71
N TYR A 8 -88.30 5.70 -26.62
CA TYR A 8 -87.62 4.44 -26.89
C TYR A 8 -86.27 4.63 -27.57
N LEU A 9 -86.19 5.53 -28.55
CA LEU A 9 -84.91 5.87 -29.19
C LEU A 9 -83.95 6.53 -28.20
N MET A 10 -84.47 7.37 -27.31
CA MET A 10 -83.67 8.01 -26.27
C MET A 10 -83.08 6.99 -25.29
N PHE A 11 -83.89 5.99 -24.88
CA PHE A 11 -83.43 4.88 -24.05
C PHE A 11 -82.39 4.02 -24.76
N LEU A 12 -82.59 3.69 -26.04
CA LEU A 12 -81.64 2.91 -26.83
C LEU A 12 -80.29 3.64 -26.93
N VAL A 13 -80.30 4.93 -27.26
CA VAL A 13 -79.07 5.75 -27.33
C VAL A 13 -78.38 5.82 -25.98
N PHE A 14 -79.14 5.94 -24.88
CA PHE A 14 -78.59 5.92 -23.53
C PHE A 14 -77.89 4.59 -23.21
N VAL A 15 -78.52 3.45 -23.53
CA VAL A 15 -77.92 2.13 -23.33
C VAL A 15 -76.64 1.97 -24.16
N VAL A 16 -76.67 2.36 -25.44
CA VAL A 16 -75.49 2.34 -26.32
C VAL A 16 -74.38 3.22 -25.74
N PHE A 17 -74.71 4.42 -25.26
CA PHE A 17 -73.75 5.33 -24.63
C PHE A 17 -73.07 4.71 -23.40
N ILE A 18 -73.85 4.10 -22.50
CA ILE A 18 -73.31 3.42 -21.31
C ILE A 18 -72.40 2.25 -21.71
N ILE A 19 -72.80 1.44 -22.69
CA ILE A 19 -71.97 0.35 -23.20
C ILE A 19 -70.65 0.90 -23.77
N THR A 20 -70.70 1.97 -24.57
CA THR A 20 -69.48 2.59 -25.12
C THR A 20 -68.57 3.18 -24.05
N LEU A 21 -69.11 3.79 -22.99
CA LEU A 21 -68.32 4.26 -21.85
C LEU A 21 -67.64 3.10 -21.11
N TYR A 22 -68.34 1.99 -20.93
CA TYR A 22 -67.77 0.80 -20.28
C TYR A 22 -66.62 0.21 -21.11
N LEU A 23 -66.80 0.07 -22.43
CA LEU A 23 -65.74 -0.37 -23.33
C LEU A 23 -64.54 0.58 -23.28
N LEU A 24 -64.78 1.90 -23.30
CA LEU A 24 -63.73 2.91 -23.26
C LEU A 24 -62.93 2.88 -21.94
N ASN A 25 -63.59 2.62 -20.81
CA ASN A 25 -62.93 2.46 -19.52
C ASN A 25 -61.90 1.34 -19.52
N ILE A 26 -62.26 0.19 -20.11
CA ILE A 26 -61.37 -0.98 -20.17
C ILE A 26 -60.28 -0.79 -21.22
N TRP A 27 -60.64 -0.30 -22.40
CA TRP A 27 -59.72 -0.23 -23.54
C TRP A 27 -58.78 0.98 -23.54
N LEU A 28 -59.18 2.10 -22.95
CA LEU A 28 -58.41 3.35 -23.04
C LEU A 28 -57.96 3.85 -21.67
N TYR A 29 -58.89 4.07 -20.75
CA TYR A 29 -58.55 4.72 -19.48
C TYR A 29 -57.61 3.88 -18.62
N LYS A 30 -57.92 2.59 -18.42
CA LYS A 30 -57.04 1.68 -17.67
C LYS A 30 -55.61 1.59 -18.23
N PRO A 31 -55.39 1.29 -19.53
CA PRO A 31 -54.03 1.19 -20.05
C PRO A 31 -53.28 2.53 -20.04
N ILE A 32 -53.94 3.66 -20.28
CA ILE A 32 -53.29 4.97 -20.21
C ILE A 32 -52.82 5.28 -18.79
N ILE A 33 -53.68 5.08 -17.78
CA ILE A 33 -53.31 5.34 -16.38
C ILE A 33 -52.17 4.42 -15.96
N SER A 34 -52.24 3.13 -16.30
CA SER A 34 -51.14 2.19 -16.03
C SER A 34 -49.82 2.61 -16.69
N PHE A 35 -49.86 3.14 -17.91
CA PHE A 35 -48.68 3.70 -18.57
C PHE A 35 -48.11 4.91 -17.83
N MET A 36 -48.98 5.80 -17.33
CA MET A 36 -48.56 6.95 -16.54
C MET A 36 -47.92 6.53 -15.22
N ASP A 37 -48.50 5.55 -14.53
CA ASP A 37 -47.97 5.01 -13.28
C ASP A 37 -46.62 4.32 -13.50
N ASN A 38 -46.50 3.48 -14.54
CA ASN A 38 -45.23 2.85 -14.90
C ASN A 38 -44.15 3.87 -15.23
N ARG A 39 -44.50 4.95 -15.95
CA ARG A 39 -43.55 6.02 -16.26
C ARG A 39 -43.10 6.75 -15.01
N ASN A 40 -44.02 7.10 -14.11
CA ASN A 40 -43.68 7.76 -12.85
C ASN A 40 -42.79 6.86 -11.98
N ALA A 41 -43.13 5.57 -11.84
CA ALA A 41 -42.33 4.61 -11.10
C ALA A 41 -40.92 4.43 -11.68
N SER A 42 -40.79 4.41 -13.02
CA SER A 42 -39.46 4.35 -13.67
C SER A 42 -38.64 5.61 -13.38
N ILE A 43 -39.23 6.80 -13.44
CA ILE A 43 -38.53 8.06 -13.15
C ILE A 43 -38.05 8.09 -11.69
N ASP A 44 -38.91 7.67 -10.75
CA ASP A 44 -38.55 7.62 -9.33
C ASP A 44 -37.44 6.59 -9.06
N HIS A 45 -37.51 5.42 -9.71
CA HIS A 45 -36.47 4.40 -9.63
C HIS A 45 -35.14 4.89 -10.20
N ASP A 46 -35.17 5.56 -11.36
CA ASP A 46 -33.97 6.09 -12.00
C ASP A 46 -33.34 7.21 -11.14
N MET A 47 -34.17 8.06 -10.53
CA MET A 47 -33.72 9.09 -9.59
C MET A 47 -33.05 8.48 -8.35
N GLN A 48 -33.68 7.48 -7.72
CA GLN A 48 -33.10 6.78 -6.57
C GLN A 48 -31.79 6.08 -6.96
N SER A 49 -31.76 5.44 -8.12
CA SER A 49 -30.56 4.78 -8.62
C SER A 49 -29.41 5.77 -8.85
N ILE A 50 -29.69 6.94 -9.41
CA ILE A 50 -28.69 8.01 -9.59
C ILE A 50 -28.17 8.50 -8.22
N GLN A 51 -29.06 8.72 -7.26
CA GLN A 51 -28.67 9.16 -5.91
C GLN A 51 -27.79 8.12 -5.21
N ASN A 52 -28.21 6.85 -5.23
CA ASN A 52 -27.45 5.75 -4.64
C ASN A 52 -26.08 5.59 -5.29
N ASN A 53 -26.01 5.59 -6.63
CA ASN A 53 -24.75 5.49 -7.36
C ASN A 53 -23.81 6.67 -7.07
N THR A 54 -24.37 7.87 -6.90
CA THR A 54 -23.58 9.06 -6.55
C THR A 54 -23.01 8.92 -5.14
N GLN A 55 -23.80 8.44 -4.18
CA GLN A 55 -23.33 8.21 -2.82
C GLN A 55 -22.27 7.11 -2.77
N GLU A 56 -22.49 5.98 -3.47
CA GLU A 56 -21.53 4.88 -3.56
C GLU A 56 -20.20 5.36 -4.17
N THR A 57 -20.26 6.18 -5.22
CA THR A 57 -19.05 6.78 -5.82
C THR A 57 -18.30 7.65 -4.82
N LEU A 58 -19.00 8.47 -4.02
CA LEU A 58 -18.38 9.31 -2.99
C LEU A 58 -17.77 8.48 -1.85
N GLU A 59 -18.40 7.38 -1.47
CA GLU A 59 -17.89 6.44 -0.48
C GLU A 59 -16.63 5.74 -0.99
N ILE A 60 -16.64 5.23 -2.22
CA ILE A 60 -15.48 4.64 -2.89
C ILE A 60 -14.32 5.66 -2.97
N ASP A 61 -14.59 6.90 -3.38
CA ASP A 61 -13.56 7.96 -3.43
C ASP A 61 -12.94 8.24 -2.06
N LYS A 62 -13.75 8.19 -1.00
CA LYS A 62 -13.28 8.37 0.38
C LYS A 62 -12.41 7.18 0.82
N GLU A 63 -12.82 5.96 0.52
CA GLU A 63 -12.05 4.75 0.80
C GLU A 63 -10.70 4.75 0.07
N ILE A 64 -10.68 5.11 -1.22
CA ILE A 64 -9.45 5.22 -2.01
C ILE A 64 -8.49 6.21 -1.37
N LYS A 65 -8.98 7.39 -0.97
CA LYS A 65 -8.15 8.41 -0.28
C LYS A 65 -7.60 7.88 1.03
N GLN A 66 -8.42 7.19 1.82
CA GLN A 66 -7.99 6.62 3.09
C GLN A 66 -6.93 5.52 2.90
N ILE A 67 -7.12 4.63 1.92
CA ILE A 67 -6.14 3.60 1.57
C ILE A 67 -4.83 4.23 1.11
N LEU A 68 -4.88 5.27 0.28
CA LEU A 68 -3.68 5.95 -0.20
C LEU A 68 -2.92 6.63 0.93
N GLU A 69 -3.61 7.31 1.84
CA GLU A 69 -2.98 7.93 3.02
C GLU A 69 -2.36 6.88 3.96
N ASN A 70 -3.07 5.78 4.22
CA ASN A 70 -2.54 4.67 5.02
C ASN A 70 -1.30 4.05 4.36
N ALA A 71 -1.34 3.78 3.05
CA ALA A 71 -0.20 3.24 2.31
C ALA A 71 1.02 4.19 2.34
N ARG A 72 0.79 5.51 2.30
CA ARG A 72 1.86 6.51 2.46
C ARG A 72 2.48 6.47 3.85
N LEU A 73 1.66 6.39 4.90
CA LEU A 73 2.12 6.29 6.28
C LEU A 73 2.91 5.01 6.51
N GLU A 74 2.39 3.87 6.07
CA GLU A 74 3.08 2.58 6.16
C GLU A 74 4.41 2.60 5.38
N SER A 75 4.42 3.16 4.17
CA SER A 75 5.65 3.29 3.38
C SER A 75 6.70 4.15 4.09
N ALA A 76 6.28 5.27 4.68
CA ALA A 76 7.18 6.13 5.46
C ALA A 76 7.74 5.39 6.69
N GLN A 77 6.89 4.65 7.40
CA GLN A 77 7.30 3.83 8.55
C GLN A 77 8.29 2.73 8.15
N ILE A 78 8.04 2.03 7.04
CA ILE A 78 8.94 0.99 6.53
C ILE A 78 10.30 1.58 6.19
N VAL A 79 10.34 2.74 5.52
CA VAL A 79 11.59 3.42 5.18
C VAL A 79 12.32 3.87 6.45
N GLU A 80 11.61 4.47 7.41
CA GLU A 80 12.19 4.89 8.68
C GLU A 80 12.77 3.70 9.44
N GLN A 81 12.02 2.61 9.57
CA GLN A 81 12.47 1.40 10.24
C GLN A 81 13.68 0.78 9.54
N ALA A 82 13.65 0.65 8.21
CA ALA A 82 14.78 0.11 7.45
C ALA A 82 16.03 0.98 7.59
N THR A 83 15.89 2.31 7.59
CA THR A 83 17.03 3.22 7.79
C THR A 83 17.58 3.16 9.21
N SER A 84 16.71 3.03 10.22
CA SER A 84 17.11 2.86 11.62
C SER A 84 17.85 1.54 11.83
N GLU A 85 17.30 0.43 11.35
CA GLU A 85 17.93 -0.89 11.40
C GLU A 85 19.28 -0.91 10.67
N ALA A 86 19.35 -0.27 9.49
CA ALA A 86 20.61 -0.15 8.75
C ALA A 86 21.67 0.65 9.52
N LYS A 87 21.28 1.76 10.19
CA LYS A 87 22.20 2.54 11.05
C LYS A 87 22.70 1.70 12.23
N ILE A 88 21.81 1.01 12.94
CA ILE A 88 22.18 0.14 14.07
C ILE A 88 23.13 -0.97 13.61
N ALA A 89 22.82 -1.64 12.49
CA ALA A 89 23.68 -2.69 11.93
C ALA A 89 25.05 -2.15 11.50
N TYR A 90 25.09 -0.95 10.91
CA TYR A 90 26.33 -0.29 10.51
C TYR A 90 27.19 0.07 11.73
N GLU A 91 26.61 0.68 12.75
CA GLU A 91 27.30 1.03 14.00
C GLU A 91 27.83 -0.22 14.71
N ALA A 92 27.02 -1.28 14.80
CA ALA A 92 27.44 -2.56 15.36
C ALA A 92 28.62 -3.16 14.57
N LYS A 93 28.60 -3.09 13.24
CA LYS A 93 29.68 -3.59 12.39
C LYS A 93 30.96 -2.78 12.55
N ILE A 94 30.86 -1.45 12.66
CA ILE A 94 32.01 -0.57 12.96
C ILE A 94 32.59 -0.89 14.32
N MET A 95 31.77 -0.97 15.36
CA MET A 95 32.24 -1.29 16.72
C MET A 95 32.93 -2.65 16.76
N LYS A 96 32.33 -3.67 16.11
CA LYS A 96 32.95 -4.99 16.00
C LYS A 96 34.31 -4.93 15.29
N LYS A 97 34.40 -4.22 14.15
CA LYS A 97 35.67 -4.06 13.42
C LYS A 97 36.73 -3.30 14.21
N LYS A 98 36.32 -2.27 14.96
CA LYS A 98 37.21 -1.52 15.86
C LYS A 98 37.76 -2.41 16.96
N ASN A 99 36.90 -3.21 17.59
CA ASN A 99 37.30 -4.16 18.63
C ASN A 99 38.23 -5.25 18.07
N GLU A 100 37.89 -5.85 16.92
CA GLU A 100 38.75 -6.81 16.22
C GLU A 100 40.13 -6.21 15.90
N SER A 101 40.17 -4.94 15.47
CA SER A 101 41.42 -4.25 15.18
C SER A 101 42.24 -3.97 16.44
N ALA A 102 41.59 -3.62 17.55
CA ALA A 102 42.25 -3.41 18.84
C ALA A 102 42.89 -4.71 19.34
N VAL A 103 42.15 -5.83 19.29
CA VAL A 103 42.66 -7.15 19.66
C VAL A 103 43.85 -7.55 18.80
N LYS A 104 43.77 -7.39 17.47
CA LYS A 104 44.89 -7.67 16.56
C LYS A 104 46.11 -6.80 16.84
N PHE A 105 45.90 -5.55 17.24
CA PHE A 105 46.98 -4.63 17.60
C PHE A 105 47.67 -5.07 18.89
N GLU A 106 46.92 -5.46 19.91
CA GLU A 106 47.46 -6.03 21.16
C GLU A 106 48.25 -7.33 20.90
N GLU A 107 47.70 -8.23 20.08
CA GLU A 107 48.41 -9.45 19.65
C GLU A 107 49.72 -9.14 18.91
N PHE A 108 49.71 -8.12 18.05
CA PHE A 108 50.91 -7.67 17.33
C PHE A 108 51.97 -7.11 18.27
N LEU A 109 51.58 -6.29 19.25
CA LEU A 109 52.50 -5.78 20.27
C LEU A 109 53.12 -6.90 21.12
N SER A 110 52.31 -7.88 21.53
CA SER A 110 52.79 -9.06 22.26
C SER A 110 53.80 -9.86 21.43
N LYS A 111 53.50 -10.12 20.15
CA LYS A 111 54.41 -10.81 19.22
C LYS A 111 55.72 -10.04 19.02
N LEU A 112 55.66 -8.71 18.87
CA LEU A 112 56.86 -7.87 18.76
C LEU A 112 57.74 -7.97 20.00
N GLN A 113 57.15 -8.01 21.19
CA GLN A 113 57.90 -8.14 22.44
C GLN A 113 58.58 -9.51 22.53
N ILE A 114 57.89 -10.58 22.12
CA ILE A 114 58.48 -11.92 22.04
C ILE A 114 59.63 -11.95 21.03
N GLN A 115 59.43 -11.45 19.81
CA GLN A 115 60.45 -11.38 18.77
C GLN A 115 61.67 -10.56 19.21
N ARG A 116 61.47 -9.45 19.93
CA ARG A 116 62.56 -8.64 20.49
C ARG A 116 63.39 -9.43 21.50
N ASN A 117 62.74 -10.18 22.38
CA ASN A 117 63.41 -11.00 23.38
C ASN A 117 64.17 -12.16 22.72
N ASP A 118 63.57 -12.83 21.74
CA ASP A 118 64.19 -13.89 20.96
C ASP A 118 65.42 -13.38 20.18
N LEU A 119 65.28 -12.27 19.45
CA LEU A 119 66.39 -11.63 18.74
C LEU A 119 67.54 -11.25 19.69
N LYS A 120 67.22 -10.73 20.88
CA LYS A 120 68.22 -10.42 21.91
C LYS A 120 68.93 -11.69 22.39
N GLY A 121 68.21 -12.79 22.56
CA GLY A 121 68.79 -14.10 22.89
C GLY A 121 69.75 -14.58 21.80
N GLN A 122 69.32 -14.57 20.55
CA GLN A 122 70.15 -14.97 19.39
C GLN A 122 71.39 -14.08 19.23
N LEU A 123 71.26 -12.76 19.45
CA LEU A 123 72.40 -11.84 19.43
C LEU A 123 73.42 -12.16 20.52
N LEU A 124 72.98 -12.49 21.73
CA LEU A 124 73.87 -12.89 22.82
C LEU A 124 74.56 -14.23 22.54
N GLU A 125 73.84 -15.18 21.95
CA GLU A 125 74.39 -16.48 21.54
C GLU A 125 75.44 -16.35 20.43
N LYS A 126 75.24 -15.43 19.48
CA LYS A 126 76.17 -15.14 18.38
C LYS A 126 77.27 -14.14 18.72
N MET A 127 77.23 -13.53 19.90
CA MET A 127 78.23 -12.58 20.37
C MET A 127 79.64 -13.18 20.51
N PRO A 128 79.83 -14.43 21.02
CA PRO A 128 81.13 -15.08 21.10
C PRO A 128 81.72 -15.37 19.71
N ASP A 129 80.92 -15.90 18.78
CA ASP A 129 81.32 -16.12 17.38
C ASP A 129 81.80 -14.82 16.72
N PHE A 130 81.09 -13.71 17.00
CA PHE A 130 81.46 -12.39 16.52
C PHE A 130 82.78 -11.89 17.15
N GLN A 131 82.98 -12.08 18.45
CA GLN A 131 84.22 -11.75 19.14
C GLN A 131 85.42 -12.56 18.64
N GLU A 132 85.20 -13.85 18.34
CA GLU A 132 86.22 -14.72 17.75
C GLU A 132 86.60 -14.25 16.33
N SER A 133 85.61 -13.95 15.49
CA SER A 133 85.86 -13.41 14.15
C SER A 133 86.56 -12.04 14.17
N LEU A 134 86.26 -11.18 15.15
CA LEU A 134 86.97 -9.91 15.36
C LEU A 134 88.42 -10.13 15.81
N LYS A 135 88.67 -11.03 16.77
CA LYS A 135 90.03 -11.37 17.20
C LYS A 135 90.86 -11.92 16.05
N LEU A 136 90.29 -12.82 15.24
CA LEU A 136 90.95 -13.36 14.06
C LEU A 136 91.32 -12.24 13.07
N LYS A 137 90.41 -11.29 12.82
CA LYS A 137 90.67 -10.18 11.90
C LYS A 137 91.68 -9.16 12.44
N ILE A 138 91.69 -8.91 13.74
CA ILE A 138 92.68 -8.04 14.41
C ILE A 138 94.05 -8.72 14.46
N SER A 139 94.12 -10.05 14.62
CA SER A 139 95.39 -10.79 14.55
C SER A 139 95.99 -10.91 13.14
N GLN A 140 95.20 -10.60 12.12
CA GLN A 140 95.63 -10.55 10.71
C GLN A 140 96.11 -9.16 10.27
N ILE A 141 96.08 -8.17 11.18
CA ILE A 141 96.64 -6.82 11.01
C ILE A 141 97.89 -6.72 11.89
#